data_AF-E4Y3V7-F1
#
_entry.id   AF-E4Y3V7-F1
#
_cell.length_a   1.000
_cell.length_b   1.000
_cell.length_c   1.000
_cell.angle_alpha   90.00
_cell.angle_beta   90.00
_cell.angle_gamma   90.00
#
_symmetry.space_group_name_H-M   'P 1'
#
loop_
_entity.id
_entity.type
_entity.pdbx_description
1 polymer ?
#
loop_
_entity_poly.entity_id
_entity_poly.type
_entity_poly.pdbx_seq_one_letter_code
_entity_poly.pdbx_strand_id
1 'polypeptide(L)'
;MKLFSFFVFVGENDGAVMSPNPAFMPTGFHTQLKPFVNPNPKPDFSDDPAFDPAFEDEDEDNDIYDYDVADFLSGRIQTRRYTQLMALMEFYTQEESFDADKYWNYGCNCMIHGDRPLSDMGTGPGVDRLDIKCREYKLCQECARAQFGEMCIGEFIEYRKPGTKTLLNDDGVEETHKFCRNSPNTCERSLCECDLQFAKDHAKVSRVAFDPAHHNMLYNANAQEIHDMCVRGGKDANSDRRCCGGVRNAAKVYNYAHPQQFCCDDQVTETSDGYENCVPKE
;
A
#
# COMPACT_ATOMS: atom_id res chain seq x y z
N MET A 1 54.62 7.95 -24.01
CA MET A 1 56.05 7.62 -23.83
C MET A 1 56.46 8.03 -22.43
N LYS A 2 56.92 7.05 -21.62
CA LYS A 2 57.93 7.09 -20.51
C LYS A 2 58.20 8.45 -19.83
N LEU A 3 58.24 8.62 -18.50
CA LEU A 3 58.81 7.75 -17.46
C LEU A 3 58.35 8.17 -16.05
N PHE A 4 58.25 7.16 -15.18
CA PHE A 4 58.06 7.21 -13.73
C PHE A 4 59.30 7.76 -12.99
N SER A 5 59.08 8.40 -11.83
CA SER A 5 60.08 8.52 -10.76
C SER A 5 59.53 7.91 -9.48
N PHE A 6 60.35 7.02 -8.90
CA PHE A 6 60.15 6.31 -7.64
C PHE A 6 60.48 7.21 -6.45
N PHE A 7 59.71 7.10 -5.37
CA PHE A 7 60.22 7.32 -4.02
C PHE A 7 59.83 6.12 -3.14
N VAL A 8 60.85 5.49 -2.57
CA VAL A 8 60.79 4.43 -1.55
C VAL A 8 61.08 5.09 -0.21
N PHE A 9 60.27 4.82 0.81
CA PHE A 9 60.67 5.00 2.20
C PHE A 9 60.51 3.67 2.94
N VAL A 10 61.63 3.24 3.53
CA VAL A 10 61.81 2.13 4.47
C VAL A 10 61.29 2.58 5.84
N GLY A 11 60.58 1.69 6.54
CA GLY A 11 59.99 1.97 7.85
C GLY A 11 60.94 1.75 9.03
N GLU A 12 60.43 1.94 10.25
CA GLU A 12 60.89 1.24 11.45
C GLU A 12 59.79 1.24 12.53
N ASN A 13 59.73 0.13 13.26
CA ASN A 13 58.84 -0.14 14.39
C ASN A 13 59.30 0.58 15.67
N ASP A 14 58.40 0.79 16.64
CA ASP A 14 58.66 0.45 18.04
C ASP A 14 57.42 0.60 18.95
N GLY A 15 57.28 -0.34 19.90
CA GLY A 15 56.86 -0.03 21.27
C GLY A 15 55.39 -0.22 21.69
N ALA A 16 55.11 -1.35 22.33
CA ALA A 16 53.85 -1.72 23.00
C ALA A 16 53.65 -1.07 24.38
N VAL A 17 52.39 -0.87 24.81
CA VAL A 17 51.98 -0.95 26.24
C VAL A 17 50.54 -1.49 26.35
N MET A 18 50.36 -2.52 27.18
CA MET A 18 49.08 -3.15 27.55
C MET A 18 48.35 -2.41 28.69
N SER A 19 47.00 -2.38 28.61
CA SER A 19 45.90 -2.51 29.64
C SER A 19 46.04 -1.89 31.07
N PRO A 20 44.94 -1.53 31.79
CA PRO A 20 43.67 -2.27 31.85
C PRO A 20 42.35 -1.44 31.85
N ASN A 21 41.24 -2.16 31.66
CA ASN A 21 39.85 -1.76 31.91
C ASN A 21 39.63 -1.09 33.29
N PRO A 22 38.56 -0.30 33.42
CA PRO A 22 37.46 -0.80 34.23
C PRO A 22 36.08 -0.65 33.58
N ALA A 23 35.22 -1.62 33.89
CA ALA A 23 33.83 -1.69 33.53
C ALA A 23 33.00 -0.58 34.21
N PHE A 24 32.03 -0.03 33.48
CA PHE A 24 30.82 0.57 34.06
C PHE A 24 29.65 0.35 33.09
N MET A 25 28.67 -0.44 33.51
CA MET A 25 27.34 -0.49 32.90
C MET A 25 26.55 0.76 33.31
N PRO A 26 25.55 1.16 32.52
CA PRO A 26 24.20 1.02 33.06
C PRO A 26 23.23 0.30 32.11
N THR A 27 22.36 -0.44 32.77
CA THR A 27 21.20 -1.19 32.33
C THR A 27 20.18 -0.34 31.57
N GLY A 28 19.76 -0.81 30.40
CA GLY A 28 18.57 -0.35 29.67
C GLY A 28 18.16 -1.43 28.67
N PHE A 29 16.92 -1.88 28.75
CA PHE A 29 16.39 -3.07 28.07
C PHE A 29 16.46 -2.97 26.53
N HIS A 30 17.37 -3.72 25.92
CA HIS A 30 17.23 -4.15 24.52
C HIS A 30 16.71 -5.58 24.49
N THR A 31 15.40 -5.73 24.26
CA THR A 31 14.83 -7.01 23.86
C THR A 31 15.32 -7.31 22.45
N GLN A 32 16.43 -8.04 22.33
CA GLN A 32 16.81 -8.65 21.05
C GLN A 32 15.68 -9.60 20.64
N LEU A 33 14.94 -9.24 19.59
CA LEU A 33 14.06 -10.16 18.89
C LEU A 33 14.93 -11.27 18.31
N LYS A 34 14.74 -12.50 18.81
CA LYS A 34 15.37 -13.69 18.24
C LYS A 34 14.84 -13.91 16.82
N PRO A 35 15.67 -14.36 15.87
CA PRO A 35 15.19 -14.74 14.54
C PRO A 35 14.21 -15.92 14.66
N PHE A 36 13.02 -15.74 14.09
CA PHE A 36 11.99 -16.77 14.01
C PHE A 36 12.42 -17.84 13.01
N VAL A 37 12.61 -19.06 13.50
CA VAL A 37 12.76 -20.27 12.70
C VAL A 37 11.39 -20.93 12.66
N ASN A 38 10.79 -20.99 11.47
CA ASN A 38 9.48 -21.61 11.24
C ASN A 38 9.54 -23.13 11.51
N PRO A 39 8.88 -23.66 12.55
CA PRO A 39 8.73 -25.09 12.72
C PRO A 39 7.36 -25.51 12.17
N ASN A 40 7.42 -26.26 11.08
CA ASN A 40 6.41 -27.14 10.50
C ASN A 40 5.52 -26.63 9.33
N PRO A 41 5.32 -27.50 8.30
CA PRO A 41 4.60 -27.17 7.08
C PRO A 41 3.10 -27.51 7.19
N LYS A 42 2.26 -26.60 6.66
CA LYS A 42 0.83 -26.75 6.31
C LYS A 42 -0.11 -27.31 7.41
N PRO A 43 -1.02 -26.48 7.95
CA PRO A 43 -2.11 -26.99 8.79
C PRO A 43 -3.14 -27.75 7.94
N ASP A 44 -3.51 -28.93 8.43
CA ASP A 44 -4.63 -29.75 7.95
C ASP A 44 -5.90 -29.31 8.69
N PHE A 45 -6.93 -28.91 7.95
CA PHE A 45 -8.18 -28.33 8.46
C PHE A 45 -9.37 -29.27 8.27
N SER A 46 -9.13 -30.58 8.21
CA SER A 46 -10.20 -31.57 8.00
C SER A 46 -11.26 -31.64 9.11
N ASP A 47 -11.03 -31.03 10.28
CA ASP A 47 -11.85 -31.24 11.47
C ASP A 47 -12.16 -29.95 12.27
N ASP A 48 -12.26 -28.77 11.63
CA ASP A 48 -12.64 -27.52 12.32
C ASP A 48 -14.18 -27.38 12.48
N PRO A 49 -14.72 -27.37 13.71
CA PRO A 49 -16.16 -27.27 13.98
C PRO A 49 -16.77 -25.86 13.86
N ALA A 50 -16.09 -24.89 13.24
CA ALA A 50 -16.58 -23.51 13.08
C ALA A 50 -17.75 -23.30 12.08
N PHE A 51 -18.53 -24.34 11.76
CA PHE A 51 -19.75 -24.24 10.96
C PHE A 51 -20.95 -24.69 11.79
N ASP A 52 -21.31 -23.89 12.79
CA ASP A 52 -22.63 -23.95 13.42
C ASP A 52 -23.54 -22.94 12.68
N PRO A 53 -24.55 -23.39 11.91
CA PRO A 53 -25.39 -22.52 11.09
C PRO A 53 -26.56 -21.90 11.89
N ALA A 54 -26.41 -21.67 13.19
CA ALA A 54 -27.45 -21.13 14.06
C ALA A 54 -27.03 -19.80 14.69
N PHE A 55 -26.99 -18.74 13.87
CA PHE A 55 -27.06 -17.37 14.38
C PHE A 55 -28.04 -16.58 13.50
N GLU A 56 -29.31 -16.69 13.87
CA GLU A 56 -30.36 -15.78 13.40
C GLU A 56 -30.19 -14.46 14.16
N ASP A 57 -29.58 -13.46 13.50
CA ASP A 57 -29.74 -12.06 13.90
C ASP A 57 -30.89 -11.48 13.08
N GLU A 58 -32.02 -11.32 13.76
CA GLU A 58 -33.12 -10.45 13.36
C GLU A 58 -32.67 -8.98 13.54
N ASP A 59 -32.15 -8.36 12.48
CA ASP A 59 -32.23 -6.91 12.31
C ASP A 59 -32.59 -6.61 10.85
N GLU A 60 -33.77 -6.02 10.73
CA GLU A 60 -34.56 -5.76 9.54
C GLU A 60 -33.97 -4.57 8.76
N ASP A 61 -33.11 -4.82 7.77
CA ASP A 61 -32.86 -3.96 6.60
C ASP A 61 -32.29 -4.87 5.50
N ASN A 62 -33.19 -5.65 4.91
CA ASN A 62 -32.90 -6.72 3.97
C ASN A 62 -32.81 -6.20 2.53
N ASP A 63 -31.70 -5.56 2.19
CA ASP A 63 -31.19 -5.52 0.81
C ASP A 63 -30.16 -6.66 0.65
N ILE A 64 -30.68 -7.90 0.68
CA ILE A 64 -29.93 -9.10 0.27
C ILE A 64 -29.57 -8.94 -1.21
N TYR A 65 -28.29 -8.75 -1.49
CA TYR A 65 -27.74 -9.15 -2.78
C TYR A 65 -27.59 -10.67 -2.74
N ASP A 66 -28.44 -11.32 -3.53
CA ASP A 66 -28.53 -12.76 -3.75
C ASP A 66 -27.13 -13.39 -3.97
N TYR A 67 -26.76 -14.35 -3.13
CA TYR A 67 -25.49 -15.08 -3.21
C TYR A 67 -25.64 -16.22 -4.23
N ASP A 68 -25.25 -16.00 -5.48
CA ASP A 68 -25.19 -17.08 -6.46
C ASP A 68 -23.86 -17.87 -6.34
N VAL A 69 -23.96 -19.09 -5.82
CA VAL A 69 -22.84 -20.04 -5.70
C VAL A 69 -22.22 -20.36 -7.08
N ALA A 70 -22.96 -20.21 -8.17
CA ALA A 70 -22.43 -20.37 -9.53
C ALA A 70 -21.45 -19.24 -9.91
N ASP A 71 -21.61 -18.03 -9.36
CA ASP A 71 -20.70 -16.91 -9.58
C ASP A 71 -19.39 -17.09 -8.80
N PHE A 72 -19.42 -17.76 -7.62
CA PHE A 72 -18.20 -18.11 -6.87
C PHE A 72 -17.37 -19.12 -7.66
N LEU A 73 -18.02 -20.17 -8.15
CA LEU A 73 -17.37 -21.26 -8.88
C LEU A 73 -16.92 -20.85 -10.29
N SER A 74 -17.47 -19.76 -10.85
CA SER A 74 -17.05 -19.21 -12.14
C SER A 74 -16.04 -18.07 -12.04
N GLY A 75 -15.58 -17.72 -10.82
CA GLY A 75 -14.59 -16.64 -10.61
C GLY A 75 -15.16 -15.24 -10.87
N ARG A 76 -16.48 -15.08 -10.80
CA ARG A 76 -17.22 -13.82 -11.05
C ARG A 76 -17.69 -13.12 -9.79
N ILE A 77 -17.42 -13.67 -8.60
CA ILE A 77 -17.72 -12.97 -7.36
C ILE A 77 -16.91 -11.69 -7.27
N GLN A 78 -17.61 -10.57 -7.44
CA GLN A 78 -17.28 -9.35 -6.73
C GLN A 78 -17.41 -9.68 -5.24
N THR A 79 -16.29 -9.93 -4.57
CA THR A 79 -16.33 -10.14 -3.12
C THR A 79 -17.01 -8.93 -2.49
N ARG A 80 -17.77 -9.11 -1.39
CA ARG A 80 -18.35 -7.99 -0.61
C ARG A 80 -17.35 -6.87 -0.36
N ARG A 81 -16.06 -7.20 -0.34
CA ARG A 81 -14.99 -6.24 -0.35
C ARG A 81 -14.95 -5.31 -1.57
N TYR A 82 -14.95 -5.86 -2.78
CA TYR A 82 -14.86 -5.07 -4.01
C TYR A 82 -16.01 -4.06 -4.08
N THR A 83 -17.21 -4.45 -3.65
CA THR A 83 -18.35 -3.52 -3.59
C THR A 83 -18.14 -2.37 -2.60
N GLN A 84 -17.37 -2.57 -1.52
CA GLN A 84 -16.99 -1.48 -0.61
C GLN A 84 -16.03 -0.46 -1.25
N LEU A 85 -15.13 -0.92 -2.14
CA LEU A 85 -14.31 -0.02 -2.95
C LEU A 85 -15.20 0.74 -3.95
N MET A 86 -16.05 0.03 -4.69
CA MET A 86 -16.92 0.62 -5.71
C MET A 86 -17.86 1.70 -5.13
N ALA A 87 -18.43 1.47 -3.94
CA ALA A 87 -19.25 2.47 -3.26
C ALA A 87 -18.48 3.76 -2.92
N LEU A 88 -17.17 3.67 -2.66
CA LEU A 88 -16.32 4.84 -2.48
C LEU A 88 -15.99 5.51 -3.82
N MET A 89 -15.74 4.71 -4.86
CA MET A 89 -15.50 5.21 -6.21
C MET A 89 -16.68 6.04 -6.72
N GLU A 90 -17.89 5.48 -6.70
CA GLU A 90 -19.14 6.16 -7.09
C GLU A 90 -19.36 7.46 -6.32
N PHE A 91 -19.14 7.41 -4.99
CA PHE A 91 -19.28 8.59 -4.14
C PHE A 91 -18.35 9.73 -4.55
N TYR A 92 -17.08 9.44 -4.83
CA TYR A 92 -16.08 10.48 -5.14
C TYR A 92 -16.05 10.90 -6.60
N THR A 93 -16.35 9.99 -7.54
CA THR A 93 -16.52 10.38 -8.94
C THR A 93 -17.82 11.12 -9.20
N GLN A 94 -18.78 11.07 -8.27
CA GLN A 94 -20.12 11.65 -8.44
C GLN A 94 -20.83 11.05 -9.66
N GLU A 95 -20.64 9.75 -9.87
CA GLU A 95 -21.27 8.97 -10.93
C GLU A 95 -22.25 8.00 -10.28
N GLU A 96 -23.43 7.82 -10.89
CA GLU A 96 -24.45 6.88 -10.39
C GLU A 96 -23.92 5.44 -10.41
N SER A 97 -23.12 5.12 -11.43
CA SER A 97 -22.38 3.86 -11.54
C SER A 97 -20.99 4.20 -12.05
N PHE A 98 -19.98 3.72 -11.33
CA PHE A 98 -18.59 3.93 -11.69
C PHE A 98 -18.21 3.03 -12.88
N ASP A 99 -17.60 3.61 -13.91
CA ASP A 99 -17.19 2.91 -15.14
C ASP A 99 -15.95 2.02 -14.91
N ALA A 100 -16.14 0.90 -14.22
CA ALA A 100 -15.08 -0.05 -13.90
C ALA A 100 -14.41 -0.61 -15.16
N ASP A 101 -15.17 -0.87 -16.23
CA ASP A 101 -14.60 -1.40 -17.47
C ASP A 101 -13.57 -0.43 -18.05
N LYS A 102 -13.87 0.87 -18.06
CA LYS A 102 -12.95 1.90 -18.54
C LYS A 102 -11.67 2.00 -17.71
N TYR A 103 -11.79 1.93 -16.39
CA TYR A 103 -10.67 2.28 -15.51
C TYR A 103 -9.89 1.06 -14.99
N TRP A 104 -10.50 -0.11 -14.82
CA TRP A 104 -9.88 -1.29 -14.17
C TRP A 104 -9.05 -2.16 -15.14
N ASN A 105 -8.92 -1.69 -16.38
CA ASN A 105 -8.04 -2.23 -17.38
C ASN A 105 -7.19 -1.12 -18.00
N TYR A 106 -6.58 -0.31 -17.14
CA TYR A 106 -5.86 0.90 -17.55
C TYR A 106 -4.39 0.83 -17.16
N GLY A 107 -3.52 1.20 -18.09
CA GLY A 107 -2.10 1.33 -17.82
C GLY A 107 -1.45 0.01 -17.41
N CYS A 108 -0.48 0.09 -16.50
CA CYS A 108 0.27 -1.05 -15.99
C CYS A 108 -0.14 -1.49 -14.57
N ASN A 109 -0.94 -0.68 -13.86
CA ASN A 109 -1.23 -0.84 -12.43
C ASN A 109 -2.72 -0.84 -12.08
N CYS A 110 -3.60 -0.33 -12.94
CA CYS A 110 -5.05 -0.34 -12.66
C CYS A 110 -5.73 -1.68 -12.97
N MET A 111 -4.99 -2.79 -13.05
CA MET A 111 -5.55 -4.12 -13.31
C MET A 111 -6.32 -4.63 -12.09
N ILE A 112 -7.58 -4.20 -11.95
CA ILE A 112 -8.48 -4.56 -10.85
C ILE A 112 -9.49 -5.60 -11.36
N HIS A 113 -8.95 -6.66 -11.96
CA HIS A 113 -9.67 -7.85 -12.41
C HIS A 113 -8.80 -9.09 -12.12
N GLY A 114 -9.39 -10.29 -12.18
CA GLY A 114 -8.66 -11.56 -11.97
C GLY A 114 -8.85 -12.16 -10.59
N ASP A 115 -7.92 -13.02 -10.17
CA ASP A 115 -8.01 -13.79 -8.91
C ASP A 115 -7.84 -12.91 -7.66
N ARG A 116 -6.95 -11.91 -7.72
CA ARG A 116 -6.68 -10.97 -6.61
C ARG A 116 -6.68 -9.51 -7.09
N PRO A 117 -7.85 -9.00 -7.50
CA PRO A 117 -7.97 -7.72 -8.17
C PRO A 117 -7.56 -6.52 -7.32
N LEU A 118 -7.55 -6.62 -5.98
CA LEU A 118 -7.21 -5.52 -5.07
C LEU A 118 -5.75 -5.58 -4.62
N SER A 119 -5.18 -6.77 -4.38
CA SER A 119 -3.83 -6.93 -3.81
C SER A 119 -2.75 -7.35 -4.81
N ASP A 120 -3.10 -7.84 -6.00
CA ASP A 120 -2.09 -8.11 -7.03
C ASP A 120 -1.42 -6.82 -7.47
N MET A 121 -0.09 -6.85 -7.46
CA MET A 121 0.72 -5.70 -7.81
C MET A 121 0.76 -5.52 -9.33
N GLY A 122 0.67 -4.26 -9.75
CA GLY A 122 0.94 -3.87 -11.13
C GLY A 122 2.43 -3.93 -11.50
N THR A 123 2.72 -3.46 -12.70
CA THR A 123 4.07 -3.44 -13.27
C THR A 123 4.57 -2.01 -13.46
N GLY A 124 5.84 -1.77 -13.15
CA GLY A 124 6.48 -0.49 -13.41
C GLY A 124 6.02 0.70 -12.53
N PRO A 125 6.43 1.92 -12.90
CA PRO A 125 6.20 3.14 -12.11
C PRO A 125 4.81 3.78 -12.29
N GLY A 126 4.05 3.37 -13.31
CA GLY A 126 2.83 4.03 -13.76
C GLY A 126 3.05 4.77 -15.07
N VAL A 127 2.21 4.54 -16.10
CA VAL A 127 2.39 5.16 -17.44
C VAL A 127 1.95 6.63 -17.48
N ASP A 128 1.02 7.02 -16.61
CA ASP A 128 0.54 8.39 -16.48
C ASP A 128 -0.01 8.66 -15.06
N ARG A 129 -0.61 9.84 -14.88
CA ARG A 129 -1.16 10.29 -13.60
C ARG A 129 -2.28 9.41 -13.06
N LEU A 130 -3.07 8.78 -13.93
CA LEU A 130 -4.16 7.89 -13.53
C LEU A 130 -3.58 6.55 -13.07
N ASP A 131 -2.68 5.96 -13.86
CA ASP A 131 -2.03 4.69 -13.54
C ASP A 131 -1.18 4.77 -12.26
N ILE A 132 -0.55 5.92 -12.02
CA ILE A 132 0.17 6.21 -10.76
C ILE A 132 -0.77 6.07 -9.54
N LYS A 133 -2.05 6.46 -9.63
CA LYS A 133 -2.99 6.35 -8.50
C LYS A 133 -3.37 4.91 -8.20
N CYS A 134 -3.48 4.08 -9.23
CA CYS A 134 -3.65 2.65 -9.05
C CYS A 134 -2.41 2.02 -8.41
N ARG A 135 -1.20 2.40 -8.84
CA ARG A 135 0.04 1.94 -8.20
C ARG A 135 0.10 2.34 -6.72
N GLU A 136 -0.19 3.60 -6.41
CA GLU A 136 -0.22 4.11 -5.02
C GLU A 136 -1.22 3.32 -4.16
N TYR A 137 -2.39 2.99 -4.71
CA TYR A 137 -3.38 2.14 -4.04
C TYR A 137 -2.83 0.74 -3.72
N LYS A 138 -2.23 0.07 -4.71
CA LYS A 138 -1.63 -1.26 -4.52
C LYS A 138 -0.50 -1.25 -3.50
N LEU A 139 0.32 -0.20 -3.50
CA LEU A 139 1.38 0.00 -2.51
C LEU A 139 0.81 0.25 -1.09
N CYS A 140 -0.34 0.94 -0.97
CA CYS A 140 -1.03 1.10 0.31
C CYS A 140 -1.50 -0.25 0.86
N GLN A 141 -2.10 -1.09 0.00
CA GLN A 141 -2.51 -2.46 0.34
C GLN A 141 -1.31 -3.32 0.77
N GLU A 142 -0.19 -3.21 0.07
CA GLU A 142 1.08 -3.88 0.43
C GLU A 142 1.56 -3.46 1.82
N CYS A 143 1.47 -2.17 2.16
CA CYS A 143 1.80 -1.67 3.48
C CYS A 143 0.87 -2.19 4.59
N ALA A 144 -0.44 -2.25 4.33
CA ALA A 144 -1.40 -2.83 5.27
C ALA A 144 -1.05 -4.29 5.59
N ARG A 145 -0.73 -5.09 4.56
CA ARG A 145 -0.26 -6.47 4.71
C ARG A 145 1.04 -6.56 5.50
N ALA A 146 2.02 -5.72 5.20
CA ALA A 146 3.29 -5.69 5.93
C ALA A 146 3.12 -5.35 7.43
N GLN A 147 2.14 -4.49 7.76
CA GLN A 147 1.89 -4.05 9.12
C GLN A 147 1.05 -5.03 9.94
N PHE A 148 0.01 -5.62 9.34
CA PHE A 148 -0.99 -6.44 10.05
C PHE A 148 -0.91 -7.94 9.71
N GLY A 149 0.06 -8.34 8.91
CA GLY A 149 0.35 -9.74 8.57
C GLY A 149 -0.22 -10.17 7.21
N GLU A 150 0.25 -11.32 6.73
CA GLU A 150 -0.05 -11.86 5.38
C GLU A 150 -1.53 -12.08 5.10
N MET A 151 -2.37 -12.19 6.15
CA MET A 151 -3.83 -12.34 6.01
C MET A 151 -4.56 -11.00 5.88
N CYS A 152 -3.87 -9.87 6.07
CA CYS A 152 -4.43 -8.55 5.83
C CYS A 152 -4.44 -8.25 4.33
N ILE A 153 -5.37 -8.87 3.64
CA ILE A 153 -5.50 -8.85 2.18
C ILE A 153 -6.84 -8.19 1.85
N GLY A 154 -6.79 -7.22 0.94
CA GLY A 154 -7.96 -6.48 0.47
C GLY A 154 -9.13 -7.41 0.21
N GLU A 155 -8.95 -8.43 -0.64
CA GLU A 155 -9.97 -9.37 -1.10
C GLU A 155 -10.80 -10.05 -0.01
N PHE A 156 -10.23 -10.31 1.18
CA PHE A 156 -10.82 -11.17 2.20
C PHE A 156 -11.33 -10.40 3.43
N ILE A 157 -10.83 -9.20 3.66
CA ILE A 157 -11.07 -8.47 4.91
C ILE A 157 -12.05 -7.31 4.66
N GLU A 158 -13.29 -7.53 5.06
CA GLU A 158 -14.31 -6.48 5.09
C GLU A 158 -14.03 -5.46 6.20
N TYR A 159 -14.37 -4.20 5.94
CA TYR A 159 -14.38 -3.15 6.96
C TYR A 159 -15.79 -2.62 7.22
N ARG A 160 -15.95 -1.82 8.28
CA ARG A 160 -17.24 -1.17 8.58
C ARG A 160 -17.53 -0.14 7.50
N LYS A 161 -18.75 -0.15 6.94
CA LYS A 161 -19.24 0.85 5.96
C LYS A 161 -18.77 2.26 6.33
N PRO A 162 -18.12 3.04 5.46
CA PRO A 162 -17.60 4.35 5.82
C PRO A 162 -18.71 5.29 6.32
N GLY A 163 -18.42 6.06 7.36
CA GLY A 163 -19.30 7.11 7.86
C GLY A 163 -19.27 8.33 6.94
N THR A 164 -20.23 9.23 7.12
CA THR A 164 -20.35 10.48 6.35
C THR A 164 -20.23 11.68 7.28
N LYS A 165 -19.48 12.70 6.89
CA LYS A 165 -19.38 13.98 7.60
C LYS A 165 -19.41 15.12 6.60
N THR A 166 -20.25 16.11 6.84
CA THR A 166 -20.28 17.36 6.06
C THR A 166 -19.44 18.41 6.77
N LEU A 167 -18.55 19.06 6.02
CA LEU A 167 -17.64 20.10 6.49
C LEU A 167 -17.72 21.29 5.53
N LEU A 168 -17.39 22.49 6.01
CA LEU A 168 -17.19 23.64 5.12
C LEU A 168 -15.76 23.58 4.58
N ASN A 169 -15.61 23.72 3.26
CA ASN A 169 -14.31 23.92 2.64
C ASN A 169 -13.81 25.37 2.83
N ASP A 170 -12.63 25.70 2.31
CA ASP A 170 -12.00 27.02 2.48
C ASP A 170 -12.84 28.17 1.87
N ASP A 171 -13.69 27.85 0.88
CA ASP A 171 -14.61 28.79 0.24
C ASP A 171 -15.96 28.92 1.00
N GLY A 172 -16.11 28.24 2.13
CA GLY A 172 -17.35 28.22 2.91
C GLY A 172 -18.47 27.39 2.26
N VAL A 173 -18.13 26.48 1.34
CA VAL A 173 -19.07 25.57 0.68
C VAL A 173 -19.11 24.25 1.43
N GLU A 174 -20.31 23.72 1.67
CA GLU A 174 -20.48 22.40 2.29
C GLU A 174 -19.97 21.29 1.37
N GLU A 175 -19.01 20.52 1.86
CA GLU A 175 -18.49 19.32 1.25
C GLU A 175 -18.75 18.10 2.13
N THR A 176 -19.28 17.05 1.51
CA THR A 176 -19.54 15.79 2.18
C THR A 176 -18.35 14.85 1.99
N HIS A 177 -17.79 14.34 3.07
CA HIS A 177 -16.67 13.42 3.05
C HIS A 177 -16.99 12.11 3.75
N LYS A 178 -16.35 11.03 3.29
CA LYS A 178 -16.34 9.72 3.96
C LYS A 178 -15.19 9.62 4.95
N PHE A 179 -15.39 8.83 6.01
CA PHE A 179 -14.35 8.47 6.98
C PHE A 179 -14.50 7.02 7.43
N CYS A 180 -13.37 6.36 7.69
CA CYS A 180 -13.34 4.98 8.15
C CYS A 180 -13.71 4.87 9.64
N ARG A 181 -14.53 3.87 9.98
CA ARG A 181 -15.11 3.71 11.34
C ARG A 181 -14.44 2.64 12.19
N ASN A 182 -13.66 1.73 11.59
CA ASN A 182 -12.89 0.74 12.34
C ASN A 182 -11.90 1.42 13.29
N SER A 183 -11.57 0.76 14.40
CA SER A 183 -10.61 1.28 15.37
C SER A 183 -9.26 1.55 14.69
N PRO A 184 -8.55 2.63 15.06
CA PRO A 184 -7.17 2.84 14.62
C PRO A 184 -6.29 1.61 14.90
N ASN A 185 -5.26 1.43 14.10
CA ASN A 185 -4.31 0.31 14.24
C ASN A 185 -4.95 -1.08 14.06
N THR A 186 -5.86 -1.24 13.10
CA THR A 186 -6.35 -2.56 12.67
C THR A 186 -6.23 -2.71 11.15
N CYS A 187 -6.20 -3.96 10.69
CA CYS A 187 -6.16 -4.27 9.25
C CYS A 187 -7.34 -3.63 8.51
N GLU A 188 -8.57 -3.83 9.02
CA GLU A 188 -9.79 -3.31 8.42
C GLU A 188 -9.74 -1.78 8.29
N ARG A 189 -9.19 -1.10 9.31
CA ARG A 189 -9.00 0.35 9.26
C ARG A 189 -8.01 0.73 8.17
N SER A 190 -6.86 0.08 8.11
CA SER A 190 -5.82 0.34 7.12
C SER A 190 -6.33 0.16 5.69
N LEU A 191 -7.03 -0.94 5.43
CA LEU A 191 -7.65 -1.24 4.13
C LEU A 191 -8.72 -0.22 3.74
N CYS A 192 -9.58 0.18 4.68
CA CYS A 192 -10.57 1.23 4.44
C CYS A 192 -9.91 2.57 4.08
N GLU A 193 -8.85 2.95 4.80
CA GLU A 193 -8.15 4.20 4.51
C GLU A 193 -7.46 4.17 3.14
N CYS A 194 -6.89 3.02 2.75
CA CYS A 194 -6.35 2.82 1.40
C CYS A 194 -7.40 3.03 0.31
N ASP A 195 -8.57 2.41 0.44
CA ASP A 195 -9.67 2.58 -0.53
C ASP A 195 -10.21 4.01 -0.55
N LEU A 196 -10.39 4.61 0.62
CA LEU A 196 -10.88 5.98 0.76
C LEU A 196 -9.94 6.98 0.10
N GLN A 197 -8.63 6.82 0.31
CA GLN A 197 -7.63 7.68 -0.32
C GLN A 197 -7.58 7.45 -1.83
N PHE A 198 -7.62 6.19 -2.28
CA PHE A 198 -7.63 5.86 -3.69
C PHE A 198 -8.84 6.45 -4.40
N ALA A 199 -10.05 6.29 -3.87
CA ALA A 199 -11.25 6.86 -4.48
C ALA A 199 -11.19 8.39 -4.61
N LYS A 200 -10.71 9.08 -3.58
CA LYS A 200 -10.48 10.54 -3.60
C LYS A 200 -9.47 10.93 -4.68
N ASP A 201 -8.33 10.27 -4.73
CA ASP A 201 -7.24 10.66 -5.63
C ASP A 201 -7.51 10.25 -7.08
N HIS A 202 -8.16 9.11 -7.29
CA HIS A 202 -8.63 8.68 -8.59
C HIS A 202 -9.66 9.67 -9.15
N ALA A 203 -10.66 10.07 -8.37
CA ALA A 203 -11.68 11.04 -8.81
C ALA A 203 -11.09 12.40 -9.22
N LYS A 204 -9.99 12.84 -8.61
CA LYS A 204 -9.28 14.08 -8.99
C LYS A 204 -8.63 14.02 -10.37
N VAL A 205 -8.31 12.83 -10.88
CA VAL A 205 -7.53 12.67 -12.12
C VAL A 205 -8.29 11.94 -13.23
N SER A 206 -9.23 11.06 -12.91
CA SER A 206 -9.86 10.14 -13.86
C SER A 206 -10.52 10.82 -15.05
N ARG A 207 -11.20 11.96 -14.84
CA ARG A 207 -11.91 12.69 -15.89
C ARG A 207 -10.99 13.43 -16.87
N VAL A 208 -9.76 13.75 -16.46
CA VAL A 208 -8.84 14.60 -17.24
C VAL A 208 -7.59 13.87 -17.73
N ALA A 209 -7.20 12.79 -17.05
CA ALA A 209 -5.98 12.05 -17.33
C ALA A 209 -6.23 10.74 -18.09
N PHE A 210 -7.48 10.36 -18.34
CA PHE A 210 -7.79 9.17 -19.11
C PHE A 210 -7.32 9.29 -20.56
N ASP A 211 -6.45 8.37 -20.97
CA ASP A 211 -5.97 8.20 -22.33
C ASP A 211 -6.48 6.86 -22.91
N PRO A 212 -7.28 6.86 -23.99
CA PRO A 212 -7.71 5.64 -24.65
C PRO A 212 -6.57 4.72 -25.08
N ALA A 213 -5.37 5.23 -25.32
CA ALA A 213 -4.21 4.42 -25.70
C ALA A 213 -3.70 3.53 -24.55
N HIS A 214 -3.97 3.89 -23.30
CA HIS A 214 -3.60 3.11 -22.12
C HIS A 214 -4.72 2.18 -21.64
N HIS A 215 -5.93 2.32 -22.19
CA HIS A 215 -7.04 1.42 -21.92
C HIS A 215 -6.88 0.10 -22.68
N ASN A 216 -7.01 -1.03 -21.99
CA ASN A 216 -6.77 -2.39 -22.46
C ASN A 216 -5.35 -2.63 -23.02
N MET A 217 -4.38 -1.78 -22.71
CA MET A 217 -3.05 -1.85 -23.33
C MET A 217 -2.35 -3.18 -23.07
N LEU A 218 -2.51 -3.78 -21.88
CA LEU A 218 -1.87 -5.06 -21.55
C LEU A 218 -2.50 -6.26 -22.26
N TYR A 219 -3.79 -6.20 -22.61
CA TYR A 219 -4.46 -7.28 -23.35
C TYR A 219 -4.09 -7.28 -24.83
N ASN A 220 -3.71 -6.12 -25.37
CA ASN A 220 -3.34 -5.96 -26.77
C ASN A 220 -1.84 -6.10 -27.02
N ALA A 221 -1.05 -6.31 -25.96
CA ALA A 221 0.41 -6.36 -26.01
C ALA A 221 0.93 -7.77 -25.70
N ASN A 222 2.02 -8.15 -26.36
CA ASN A 222 2.77 -9.34 -26.00
C ASN A 222 3.68 -9.07 -24.78
N ALA A 223 4.27 -10.13 -24.21
CA ALA A 223 5.09 -10.01 -23.00
C ALA A 223 6.29 -9.04 -23.14
N GLN A 224 6.90 -8.96 -24.33
CA GLN A 224 8.01 -8.03 -24.58
C GLN A 224 7.52 -6.59 -24.64
N GLU A 225 6.39 -6.34 -25.30
CA GLU A 225 5.78 -5.02 -25.36
C GLU A 225 5.35 -4.54 -23.96
N ILE A 226 4.73 -5.42 -23.15
CA ILE A 226 4.40 -5.11 -21.76
C ILE A 226 5.65 -4.79 -20.96
N HIS A 227 6.71 -5.59 -21.11
CA HIS A 227 7.99 -5.34 -20.46
C HIS A 227 8.52 -3.94 -20.83
N ASP A 228 8.48 -3.57 -22.11
CA ASP A 228 9.05 -2.32 -22.62
C ASP A 228 8.20 -1.09 -22.29
N MET A 229 6.88 -1.24 -22.15
CA MET A 229 5.96 -0.16 -21.76
C MET A 229 5.88 0.04 -20.24
N CYS A 230 6.03 -1.04 -19.46
CA CYS A 230 5.87 -1.03 -18.00
C CYS A 230 7.21 -1.18 -17.26
N VAL A 231 8.33 -0.74 -17.84
CA VAL A 231 9.66 -0.93 -17.25
C VAL A 231 9.75 -0.27 -15.86
N ARG A 232 10.12 -1.05 -14.85
CA ARG A 232 10.66 -0.51 -13.59
C ARG A 232 11.99 0.16 -13.92
N GLY A 233 12.01 1.49 -14.01
CA GLY A 233 13.23 2.21 -14.36
C GLY A 233 14.39 1.74 -13.47
N GLY A 234 15.60 1.58 -14.03
CA GLY A 234 16.76 1.06 -13.28
C GLY A 234 17.15 1.86 -12.02
N LYS A 235 16.53 3.01 -11.78
CA LYS A 235 16.65 3.80 -10.55
C LYS A 235 15.92 3.19 -9.34
N ASP A 236 14.96 2.28 -9.55
CA ASP A 236 14.20 1.64 -8.46
C ASP A 236 15.03 0.60 -7.69
N ALA A 237 16.16 0.16 -8.24
CA ALA A 237 17.05 -0.83 -7.61
C ALA A 237 17.74 -0.31 -6.33
N ASN A 238 17.71 1.02 -6.09
CA ASN A 238 18.29 1.65 -4.90
C ASN A 238 17.23 2.31 -4.00
N SER A 239 16.01 1.76 -3.99
CA SER A 239 14.91 2.25 -3.16
C SER A 239 14.79 1.40 -1.88
N ASP A 240 15.24 1.93 -0.73
CA ASP A 240 14.83 1.41 0.58
C ASP A 240 13.37 1.83 0.80
N ARG A 241 12.44 1.08 0.21
CA ARG A 241 11.01 1.37 0.28
C ARG A 241 10.49 1.02 1.66
N ARG A 242 9.89 2.00 2.33
CA ARG A 242 9.25 1.82 3.63
C ARG A 242 7.83 2.37 3.61
N CYS A 243 7.02 1.83 4.52
CA CYS A 243 5.66 2.26 4.73
C CYS A 243 5.61 3.35 5.81
N CYS A 244 4.81 4.38 5.56
CA CYS A 244 4.49 5.43 6.51
C CYS A 244 2.97 5.55 6.64
N GLY A 245 2.46 5.62 7.86
CA GLY A 245 1.02 5.65 8.14
C GLY A 245 0.40 4.26 8.22
N GLY A 246 -0.90 4.16 7.91
CA GLY A 246 -1.67 2.91 8.04
C GLY A 246 -2.38 2.72 9.38
N VAL A 247 -2.13 3.61 10.36
CA VAL A 247 -2.74 3.54 11.70
C VAL A 247 -4.02 4.37 11.79
N ARG A 248 -4.00 5.62 11.30
CA ARG A 248 -5.16 6.55 11.29
C ARG A 248 -5.53 7.06 9.91
N ASN A 249 -4.70 6.78 8.92
CA ASN A 249 -4.75 7.29 7.55
C ASN A 249 -4.17 6.24 6.61
N ALA A 250 -4.35 6.45 5.30
CA ALA A 250 -3.80 5.59 4.28
C ALA A 250 -2.27 5.53 4.38
N ALA A 251 -1.73 4.33 4.32
CA ALA A 251 -0.29 4.14 4.27
C ALA A 251 0.26 4.62 2.93
N LYS A 252 1.46 5.21 2.94
CA LYS A 252 2.20 5.60 1.74
C LYS A 252 3.57 4.95 1.77
N VAL A 253 3.99 4.45 0.60
CA VAL A 253 5.36 4.01 0.39
C VAL A 253 6.23 5.22 0.08
N TYR A 254 7.37 5.33 0.76
CA TYR A 254 8.38 6.35 0.51
C TYR A 254 9.77 5.71 0.41
N ASN A 255 10.72 6.43 -0.19
CA ASN A 255 12.10 5.97 -0.26
C ASN A 255 12.87 6.49 0.95
N TYR A 256 13.15 5.62 1.91
CA TYR A 256 13.90 5.94 3.12
C TYR A 256 15.35 6.38 2.84
N ALA A 257 15.92 5.93 1.71
CA ALA A 257 17.23 6.39 1.27
C ALA A 257 17.21 7.79 0.62
N HIS A 258 16.03 8.38 0.39
CA HIS A 258 15.92 9.73 -0.16
C HIS A 258 16.18 10.76 0.96
N PRO A 259 17.16 11.68 0.78
CA PRO A 259 17.64 12.55 1.86
C PRO A 259 16.62 13.58 2.34
N GLN A 260 15.50 13.72 1.64
CA GLN A 260 14.44 14.68 1.95
C GLN A 260 13.10 14.03 2.30
N GLN A 261 12.93 12.69 2.16
CA GLN A 261 11.64 12.05 2.48
C GLN A 261 11.69 11.37 3.84
N PHE A 262 10.73 11.71 4.70
CA PHE A 262 10.66 11.19 6.06
C PHE A 262 9.23 10.80 6.42
N CYS A 263 9.09 9.90 7.40
CA CYS A 263 7.80 9.59 8.01
C CYS A 263 7.68 10.31 9.35
N CYS A 264 6.71 11.20 9.48
CA CYS A 264 6.43 12.02 10.66
C CYS A 264 4.93 11.99 10.95
N ASP A 265 4.53 11.62 12.17
CA ASP A 265 3.13 11.53 12.60
C ASP A 265 2.23 10.81 11.58
N ASP A 266 2.67 9.64 11.12
CA ASP A 266 1.97 8.81 10.13
C ASP A 266 1.82 9.46 8.73
N GLN A 267 2.54 10.54 8.45
CA GLN A 267 2.57 11.24 7.16
C GLN A 267 3.97 11.27 6.56
N VAL A 268 4.06 11.10 5.24
CA VAL A 268 5.30 11.34 4.52
C VAL A 268 5.50 12.85 4.36
N THR A 269 6.58 13.37 4.91
CA THR A 269 6.97 14.78 4.82
C THR A 269 8.24 14.94 3.99
N GLU A 270 8.32 16.06 3.28
CA GLU A 270 9.57 16.52 2.69
C GLU A 270 10.18 17.60 3.59
N THR A 271 11.42 17.41 4.06
CA THR A 271 12.10 18.40 4.92
C THR A 271 13.46 18.79 4.33
N SER A 272 13.88 20.04 4.59
CA SER A 272 15.21 20.55 4.25
C SER A 272 16.22 20.40 5.40
N ASP A 273 15.76 20.06 6.61
CA ASP A 273 16.51 20.09 7.86
C ASP A 273 16.97 18.70 8.37
N GLY A 274 16.70 17.63 7.64
CA GLY A 274 17.31 16.32 7.91
C GLY A 274 16.92 15.66 9.24
N TYR A 275 15.68 15.84 9.70
CA TYR A 275 15.09 15.18 10.87
C TYR A 275 15.39 15.79 12.25
N GLU A 276 15.70 17.09 12.37
CA GLU A 276 15.75 17.64 13.75
C GLU A 276 14.35 17.87 14.34
N ASN A 277 13.29 18.18 13.56
CA ASN A 277 11.99 18.53 14.16
C ASN A 277 10.71 18.18 13.35
N CYS A 278 10.75 17.33 12.32
CA CYS A 278 9.57 17.03 11.49
C CYS A 278 8.85 18.30 10.98
N VAL A 279 9.61 19.36 10.65
CA VAL A 279 9.04 20.62 10.14
C VAL A 279 8.80 20.47 8.64
N PRO A 280 7.58 20.71 8.13
CA PRO A 280 7.31 20.69 6.70
C PRO A 280 8.20 21.70 5.96
N LYS A 281 8.69 21.35 4.77
CA LYS A 281 9.31 22.32 3.86
C LYS A 281 8.27 23.34 3.41
N GLU A 282 8.52 24.63 3.70
CA GLU A 282 7.74 25.77 3.17
C GLU A 282 7.75 25.83 1.64
#